data_AF-A0A9P5I9D7-F1
#
_entry.id   AF-A0A9P5I9D7-F1
#
_cell.length_a   1.000
_cell.length_b   1.000
_cell.length_c   1.000
_cell.angle_alpha   90.00
_cell.angle_beta   90.00
_cell.angle_gamma   90.00
#
_symmetry.space_group_name_H-M   'P 1'
#
loop_
_entity.id
_entity.type
_entity.pdbx_description
1 polymer ?
#
loop_
_entity_poly.entity_id
_entity_poly.type
_entity_poly.pdbx_seq_one_letter_code
_entity_poly.pdbx_strand_id
1 'polypeptide(L)'
;MSKRLEVVKAVAKFIIKLERTALDKPGKLVGTHTVPWTSTFMASSTPRIEFDSFAPNYTETAPPFEEDLPSSLFHLMTAHHDFRTEANANWDMLLVILRQMDERQFFKSSDSTNVLWHWDLQPRHIFVEKSESGQWEVSGVIDWDDVTSMPLVLTRAPRYWLWFYEECFEYASYFSHPWDGDYDAPVDLPHNKDVTIVKEYFDRIMQEADPTYMDDTYGRGHWIRRLIELARFGLDNPGILKDLISLSMIGTITLGHWVRFMGNICITYCLMMVRIFR
;
A
#
# COMPACT_ATOMS: atom_id res chain seq x y z
N MET A 1 14.77 23.84 3.24
CA MET A 1 14.94 22.43 3.61
C MET A 1 14.52 22.12 5.06
N SER A 2 15.04 22.79 6.09
CA SER A 2 14.74 22.47 7.51
C SER A 2 13.24 22.33 7.85
N LYS A 3 12.41 23.35 7.53
CA LYS A 3 10.95 23.31 7.77
C LYS A 3 10.25 22.13 7.09
N ARG A 4 10.68 21.75 5.87
CA ARG A 4 10.11 20.60 5.14
C ARG A 4 10.35 19.31 5.91
N LEU A 5 11.56 19.11 6.44
CA LEU A 5 11.90 17.93 7.23
C LEU A 5 11.12 17.88 8.55
N GLU A 6 10.84 19.02 9.18
CA GLU A 6 10.01 19.05 10.38
C GLU A 6 8.56 18.63 10.10
N VAL A 7 7.98 19.08 8.98
CA VAL A 7 6.64 18.65 8.53
C VAL A 7 6.63 17.16 8.19
N VAL A 8 7.65 16.67 7.46
CA VAL A 8 7.80 15.24 7.14
C VAL A 8 7.88 14.40 8.41
N LYS A 9 8.61 14.87 9.43
CA LYS A 9 8.65 14.21 10.75
C LYS A 9 7.28 14.19 11.44
N ALA A 10 6.50 15.27 11.34
CA ALA A 10 5.16 15.34 11.90
C ALA A 10 4.23 14.32 11.24
N VAL A 11 4.24 14.24 9.91
CA VAL A 11 3.46 13.26 9.15
C VAL A 11 3.91 11.83 9.45
N ALA A 12 5.21 11.54 9.47
CA ALA A 12 5.73 10.21 9.81
C ALA A 12 5.25 9.76 11.20
N LYS A 13 5.34 10.65 12.21
CA LYS A 13 4.82 10.36 13.55
C LYS A 13 3.33 10.08 13.56
N PHE A 14 2.54 10.77 12.74
CA PHE A 14 1.11 10.50 12.60
C PHE A 14 0.86 9.13 11.97
N ILE A 15 1.55 8.78 10.89
CA ILE A 15 1.44 7.45 10.25
C ILE A 15 1.83 6.35 11.24
N ILE A 16 2.89 6.52 12.01
CA ILE A 16 3.30 5.58 13.06
C ILE A 16 2.17 5.40 14.10
N LYS A 17 1.40 6.45 14.43
CA LYS A 17 0.24 6.31 15.33
C LYS A 17 -0.87 5.48 14.68
N LEU A 18 -1.13 5.64 13.38
CA LEU A 18 -2.09 4.81 12.65
C LEU A 18 -1.65 3.34 12.65
N GLU A 19 -0.39 3.06 12.30
CA GLU A 19 0.17 1.70 12.28
C GLU A 19 0.20 1.04 13.67
N ARG A 20 0.25 1.82 14.75
CA ARG A 20 0.17 1.31 16.13
C ARG A 20 -1.25 1.12 16.65
N THR A 21 -2.24 1.62 15.92
CA THR A 21 -3.65 1.44 16.26
C THR A 21 -4.10 0.09 15.72
N ALA A 22 -3.79 -0.96 16.49
CA ALA A 22 -4.16 -2.34 16.16
C ALA A 22 -5.66 -2.57 16.32
N LEU A 23 -6.23 -3.36 15.43
CA LEU A 23 -7.64 -3.70 15.37
C LEU A 23 -7.80 -5.22 15.27
N ASP A 24 -8.85 -5.76 15.88
CA ASP A 24 -9.00 -7.21 16.04
C ASP A 24 -9.28 -7.94 14.71
N LYS A 25 -9.95 -7.25 13.78
CA LYS A 25 -10.39 -7.81 12.50
C LYS A 25 -10.11 -6.83 11.36
N PRO A 26 -9.87 -7.33 10.14
CA PRO A 26 -9.84 -6.50 8.95
C PRO A 26 -11.26 -6.21 8.48
N GLY A 27 -11.48 -5.02 7.93
CA GLY A 27 -12.77 -4.61 7.38
C GLY A 27 -12.89 -3.11 7.24
N LYS A 28 -13.97 -2.62 6.61
CA LYS A 28 -14.35 -1.21 6.66
C LYS A 28 -14.87 -0.89 8.05
N LEU A 29 -14.39 0.18 8.68
CA LEU A 29 -14.92 0.59 9.98
C LEU A 29 -16.24 1.30 9.75
N VAL A 30 -17.29 0.83 10.42
CA VAL A 30 -18.62 1.43 10.35
C VAL A 30 -19.10 1.83 11.75
N GLY A 31 -19.78 2.96 11.83
CA GLY A 31 -20.46 3.35 13.05
C GLY A 31 -21.76 2.57 13.20
N THR A 32 -22.00 1.99 14.38
CA THR A 32 -23.28 1.34 14.74
C THR A 32 -24.51 2.24 14.66
N HIS A 33 -24.32 3.55 14.54
CA HIS A 33 -25.38 4.53 14.55
C HIS A 33 -25.33 5.33 13.26
N THR A 34 -26.49 5.52 12.65
CA THR A 34 -26.66 6.53 11.61
C THR A 34 -26.44 7.90 12.23
N VAL A 35 -25.50 8.65 11.66
CA VAL A 35 -25.33 10.06 12.00
C VAL A 35 -26.65 10.76 11.63
N PRO A 36 -27.34 11.41 12.57
CA PRO A 36 -28.59 12.07 12.26
C PRO A 36 -28.34 13.12 11.17
N TRP A 37 -29.16 13.08 10.12
CA TRP A 37 -29.06 13.98 8.96
C TRP A 37 -29.16 15.47 9.34
N THR A 38 -29.68 15.77 10.52
CA THR A 38 -29.82 17.13 11.06
C THR A 38 -29.26 17.22 12.48
N SER A 39 -28.58 18.33 12.78
CA SER A 39 -27.91 18.59 14.07
C SER A 39 -28.84 18.71 15.29
N THR A 40 -30.16 18.62 15.09
CA THR A 40 -31.19 18.75 16.14
C THR A 40 -31.36 17.48 16.98
N PHE A 41 -30.80 16.35 16.56
CA PHE A 41 -30.84 15.10 17.33
C PHE A 41 -29.48 14.81 17.94
N MET A 42 -29.42 14.83 19.28
CA MET A 42 -28.28 14.27 19.99
C MET A 42 -28.40 12.74 19.96
N ALA A 43 -27.35 12.07 19.48
CA ALA A 43 -27.25 10.62 19.60
C ALA A 43 -27.33 10.24 21.10
N SER A 44 -28.26 9.36 21.44
CA SER A 44 -28.54 8.98 22.84
C SER A 44 -27.50 8.02 23.42
N SER A 45 -26.55 7.55 22.60
CA SER A 45 -25.54 6.58 23.02
C SER A 45 -24.18 6.87 22.38
N THR A 46 -23.11 6.41 23.03
CA THR A 46 -21.76 6.44 22.46
C THR A 46 -21.70 5.48 21.27
N PRO A 47 -21.38 5.96 20.06
CA PRO A 47 -21.29 5.07 18.89
C PRO A 47 -20.21 4.02 19.13
N ARG A 48 -20.56 2.76 18.89
CA ARG A 48 -19.61 1.65 18.80
C ARG A 48 -19.12 1.53 17.35
N ILE A 49 -17.85 1.17 17.20
CA ILE A 49 -17.24 0.84 15.91
C ILE A 49 -17.47 -0.64 15.65
N GLU A 50 -17.97 -0.95 14.47
CA GLU A 50 -18.09 -2.32 13.94
C GLU A 50 -17.26 -2.44 12.65
N PHE A 51 -17.10 -3.68 12.17
CA PHE A 51 -16.36 -4.00 10.96
C PHE A 51 -17.34 -4.53 9.91
N ASP A 52 -17.39 -3.87 8.77
CA ASP A 52 -18.09 -4.33 7.57
C ASP A 52 -17.08 -4.94 6.58
N SER A 53 -17.60 -5.69 5.60
CA SER A 53 -16.81 -6.27 4.51
C SER A 53 -16.15 -5.20 3.63
N PHE A 54 -15.15 -5.61 2.84
CA PHE A 54 -14.38 -4.70 1.97
C PHE A 54 -15.05 -4.36 0.63
N ALA A 55 -16.32 -4.72 0.41
CA ALA A 55 -16.92 -4.77 -0.92
C ALA A 55 -17.61 -3.46 -1.37
N PRO A 56 -17.27 -2.94 -2.58
CA PRO A 56 -18.09 -1.97 -3.28
C PRO A 56 -19.00 -2.57 -4.39
N ASN A 57 -19.01 -3.90 -4.58
CA ASN A 57 -19.61 -4.77 -5.64
C ASN A 57 -18.48 -5.63 -6.26
N TYR A 58 -18.48 -6.97 -6.40
CA TYR A 58 -19.47 -7.91 -6.96
C TYR A 58 -19.38 -9.33 -6.37
N THR A 59 -18.86 -9.50 -5.16
CA THR A 59 -18.97 -10.76 -4.40
C THR A 59 -19.27 -10.44 -2.95
N GLU A 60 -20.56 -10.24 -2.66
CA GLU A 60 -21.14 -9.98 -1.32
C GLU A 60 -20.85 -11.09 -0.27
N THR A 61 -19.95 -12.02 -0.57
CA THR A 61 -19.68 -13.21 0.23
C THR A 61 -18.20 -13.46 0.47
N ALA A 62 -17.29 -12.61 0.00
CA ALA A 62 -15.90 -12.72 0.45
C ALA A 62 -15.87 -12.43 1.96
N PRO A 63 -15.62 -13.45 2.81
CA PRO A 63 -15.59 -13.21 4.24
C PRO A 63 -14.50 -12.16 4.54
N PRO A 64 -14.66 -11.35 5.60
CA PRO A 64 -13.52 -10.60 6.13
C PRO A 64 -12.31 -11.53 6.27
N PHE A 65 -11.08 -11.02 6.20
CA PHE A 65 -9.87 -11.85 6.39
C PHE A 65 -9.82 -12.39 7.84
N GLU A 66 -10.66 -13.37 8.15
CA GLU A 66 -10.66 -14.13 9.41
C GLU A 66 -9.58 -15.23 9.38
N GLU A 67 -9.07 -15.52 8.18
CA GLU A 67 -7.94 -16.40 7.93
C GLU A 67 -6.64 -15.61 7.77
N ASP A 68 -5.50 -16.31 7.75
CA ASP A 68 -4.23 -15.66 7.41
C ASP A 68 -4.26 -15.02 6.00
N LEU A 69 -3.39 -14.04 5.79
CA LEU A 69 -3.33 -13.27 4.55
C LEU A 69 -3.13 -14.15 3.29
N PRO A 70 -2.20 -15.13 3.25
CA PRO A 70 -2.10 -16.05 2.11
C PRO A 70 -3.41 -16.78 1.82
N SER A 71 -4.04 -17.40 2.82
CA SER A 71 -5.28 -18.16 2.66
C SER A 71 -6.41 -17.29 2.11
N SER A 72 -6.52 -16.08 2.62
CA SER A 72 -7.49 -15.09 2.13
C SER A 72 -7.24 -14.69 0.68
N LEU A 73 -5.98 -14.49 0.29
CA LEU A 73 -5.62 -14.21 -1.12
C LEU A 73 -5.94 -15.40 -2.02
N PHE A 74 -5.69 -16.63 -1.56
CA PHE A 74 -6.02 -17.85 -2.31
C PHE A 74 -7.53 -17.93 -2.55
N HIS A 75 -8.34 -17.68 -1.52
CA HIS A 75 -9.79 -17.69 -1.64
C HIS A 75 -10.30 -16.61 -2.61
N LEU A 76 -9.80 -15.38 -2.52
CA LEU A 76 -10.18 -14.30 -3.43
C LEU A 76 -9.82 -14.62 -4.88
N MET A 77 -8.58 -15.08 -5.12
CA MET A 77 -8.13 -15.43 -6.48
C MET A 77 -8.87 -16.64 -7.05
N THR A 78 -9.18 -17.64 -6.22
CA THR A 78 -9.97 -18.82 -6.64
C THR A 78 -11.40 -18.41 -7.00
N ALA A 79 -12.03 -17.53 -6.21
CA ALA A 79 -13.34 -16.99 -6.55
C ALA A 79 -13.30 -16.25 -7.91
N HIS A 80 -12.30 -15.39 -8.12
CA HIS A 80 -12.14 -14.73 -9.42
C HIS A 80 -11.93 -15.72 -10.58
N HIS A 81 -11.14 -16.76 -10.37
CA HIS A 81 -10.93 -17.84 -11.33
C HIS A 81 -12.26 -18.55 -11.68
N ASP A 82 -13.10 -18.86 -10.68
CA ASP A 82 -14.32 -19.64 -10.87
C ASP A 82 -15.48 -18.82 -11.47
N PHE A 83 -15.52 -17.51 -11.23
CA PHE A 83 -16.62 -16.63 -11.64
C PHE A 83 -16.37 -15.82 -12.92
N ARG A 84 -15.11 -15.59 -13.35
CA ARG A 84 -14.82 -14.78 -14.56
C ARG A 84 -14.57 -15.64 -15.80
N THR A 85 -14.94 -15.10 -16.96
CA THR A 85 -14.66 -15.69 -18.29
C THR A 85 -13.32 -15.24 -18.90
N GLU A 86 -12.55 -14.42 -18.16
CA GLU A 86 -11.20 -14.01 -18.57
C GLU A 86 -10.26 -15.23 -18.62
N ALA A 87 -9.25 -15.19 -19.49
CA ALA A 87 -8.41 -16.35 -19.80
C ALA A 87 -7.88 -17.07 -18.53
N ASN A 88 -8.46 -18.24 -18.23
CA ASN A 88 -8.16 -19.07 -17.05
C ASN A 88 -6.65 -19.20 -16.77
N ALA A 89 -5.83 -19.27 -17.83
CA ALA A 89 -4.38 -19.38 -17.74
C ALA A 89 -3.69 -18.28 -16.91
N ASN A 90 -4.22 -17.04 -16.89
CA ASN A 90 -3.63 -15.96 -16.08
C ASN A 90 -3.95 -16.14 -14.59
N TRP A 91 -5.18 -16.55 -14.27
CA TRP A 91 -5.59 -16.85 -12.90
C TRP A 91 -4.88 -18.09 -12.36
N ASP A 92 -4.75 -19.14 -13.16
CA ASP A 92 -3.93 -20.33 -12.85
C ASP A 92 -2.49 -19.93 -12.51
N MET A 93 -1.89 -19.05 -13.32
CA MET A 93 -0.54 -18.55 -13.09
C MET A 93 -0.45 -17.75 -11.77
N LEU A 94 -1.43 -16.89 -11.46
CA LEU A 94 -1.46 -16.14 -10.21
C LEU A 94 -1.56 -17.05 -8.99
N LEU A 95 -2.37 -18.12 -9.05
CA LEU A 95 -2.45 -19.12 -7.98
C LEU A 95 -1.12 -19.86 -7.79
N VAL A 96 -0.40 -20.17 -8.87
CA VAL A 96 0.95 -20.75 -8.80
C VAL A 96 1.93 -19.76 -8.17
N ILE A 97 1.90 -18.49 -8.55
CA ILE A 97 2.75 -17.43 -7.98
C ILE A 97 2.50 -17.28 -6.49
N LEU A 98 1.23 -17.20 -6.08
CA LEU A 98 0.85 -17.07 -4.68
C LEU A 98 1.37 -18.26 -3.84
N ARG A 99 1.26 -19.49 -4.37
CA ARG A 99 1.84 -20.68 -3.72
C ARG A 99 3.35 -20.60 -3.59
N GLN A 100 4.05 -20.21 -4.65
CA GLN A 100 5.50 -20.07 -4.60
C GLN A 100 5.94 -18.97 -3.63
N MET A 101 5.18 -17.89 -3.50
CA MET A 101 5.44 -16.83 -2.53
C MET A 101 5.26 -17.35 -1.10
N ASP A 102 4.20 -18.10 -0.83
CA ASP A 102 3.95 -18.72 0.47
C ASP A 102 5.04 -19.74 0.85
N GLU A 103 5.38 -20.67 -0.06
CA GLU A 103 6.47 -21.65 0.12
C GLU A 103 7.83 -20.99 0.40
N ARG A 104 8.03 -19.76 -0.08
CA ARG A 104 9.26 -18.96 0.11
C ARG A 104 9.19 -18.01 1.29
N GLN A 105 8.14 -18.10 2.11
CA GLN A 105 7.93 -17.27 3.30
C GLN A 105 7.87 -15.76 2.99
N PHE A 106 7.28 -15.39 1.85
CA PHE A 106 6.95 -13.98 1.59
C PHE A 106 5.95 -13.45 2.61
N PHE A 107 5.03 -14.29 3.05
CA PHE A 107 4.08 -13.98 4.11
C PHE A 107 4.67 -14.36 5.46
N LYS A 108 4.60 -13.43 6.41
CA LYS A 108 5.07 -13.59 7.79
C LYS A 108 3.87 -13.72 8.72
N SER A 109 4.05 -14.37 9.86
CA SER A 109 3.01 -14.46 10.89
C SER A 109 2.56 -13.08 11.40
N SER A 110 3.42 -12.06 11.31
CA SER A 110 3.10 -10.68 11.65
C SER A 110 2.10 -10.03 10.69
N ASP A 111 1.92 -10.56 9.49
CA ASP A 111 1.04 -9.99 8.47
C ASP A 111 -0.44 -10.13 8.83
N SER A 112 -0.78 -10.94 9.84
CA SER A 112 -2.14 -10.98 10.40
C SER A 112 -2.45 -9.81 11.33
N THR A 113 -1.50 -8.92 11.61
CA THR A 113 -1.73 -7.73 12.44
C THR A 113 -2.49 -6.69 11.64
N ASN A 114 -3.76 -6.47 11.99
CA ASN A 114 -4.58 -5.45 11.35
C ASN A 114 -4.41 -4.10 12.05
N VAL A 115 -4.29 -3.04 11.26
CA VAL A 115 -4.06 -1.67 11.74
C VAL A 115 -5.04 -0.71 11.09
N LEU A 116 -5.26 0.43 11.74
CA LEU A 116 -6.07 1.51 11.18
C LEU A 116 -5.41 2.06 9.91
N TRP A 117 -6.13 2.03 8.80
CA TRP A 117 -5.67 2.50 7.51
C TRP A 117 -6.61 3.55 6.92
N HIS A 118 -6.03 4.72 6.64
CA HIS A 118 -6.66 5.76 5.85
C HIS A 118 -6.22 5.57 4.39
N TRP A 119 -7.11 5.07 3.54
CA TRP A 119 -6.79 4.74 2.15
C TRP A 119 -6.31 5.97 1.37
N ASP A 120 -6.99 7.13 1.55
CA ASP A 120 -6.66 8.35 0.82
C ASP A 120 -5.84 9.36 1.64
N LEU A 121 -4.80 8.87 2.31
CA LEU A 121 -3.94 9.72 3.15
C LEU A 121 -3.02 10.60 2.30
N GLN A 122 -3.59 11.69 1.78
CA GLN A 122 -2.98 12.62 0.84
C GLN A 122 -2.71 14.01 1.46
N PRO A 123 -1.82 14.84 0.87
CA PRO A 123 -1.53 16.18 1.38
C PRO A 123 -2.78 17.03 1.61
N ARG A 124 -3.76 16.97 0.70
CA ARG A 124 -5.00 17.76 0.77
C ARG A 124 -5.88 17.41 1.97
N HIS A 125 -5.66 16.24 2.58
CA HIS A 125 -6.44 15.74 3.70
C HIS A 125 -5.73 15.89 5.04
N ILE A 126 -4.49 16.41 5.07
CA ILE A 126 -3.67 16.51 6.28
C ILE A 126 -3.43 17.98 6.61
N PHE A 127 -3.87 18.38 7.80
CA PHE A 127 -3.58 19.68 8.37
C PHE A 127 -2.36 19.59 9.28
N VAL A 128 -1.41 20.49 9.08
CA VAL A 128 -0.19 20.57 9.89
C VAL A 128 -0.06 21.97 10.45
N GLU A 129 0.10 22.08 11.76
CA GLU A 129 0.29 23.35 12.45
C GLU A 129 1.49 23.32 13.37
N LYS A 130 1.84 24.50 13.87
CA LYS A 130 2.90 24.64 14.85
C LYS A 130 2.25 24.71 16.23
N SER A 131 2.56 23.74 17.08
CA SER A 131 2.07 23.70 18.46
C SER A 131 2.56 24.91 19.26
N GLU A 132 1.98 25.12 20.43
CA GLU A 132 2.40 26.18 21.36
C GLU A 132 3.89 26.08 21.75
N SER A 133 4.45 24.86 21.76
CA SER A 133 5.88 24.61 22.02
C SER A 133 6.77 24.89 20.81
N GLY A 134 6.20 25.29 19.68
CA GLY A 134 6.91 25.58 18.45
C GLY A 134 7.22 24.36 17.60
N GLN A 135 6.66 23.19 17.89
CA GLN A 135 6.89 21.96 17.12
C GLN A 135 5.81 21.78 16.05
N TRP A 136 6.18 21.32 14.86
CA TRP A 136 5.21 20.94 13.85
C TRP A 136 4.49 19.65 14.24
N GLU A 137 3.17 19.65 14.10
CA GLU A 137 2.32 18.48 14.36
C GLU A 137 1.15 18.41 13.38
N VAL A 138 0.67 17.19 13.13
CA VAL A 138 -0.57 16.98 12.41
C VAL A 138 -1.71 17.34 13.34
N SER A 139 -2.46 18.40 13.03
CA SER A 139 -3.56 18.91 13.85
C SER A 139 -4.91 18.33 13.46
N GLY A 140 -5.04 17.81 12.24
CA GLY A 140 -6.26 17.17 11.78
C GLY A 140 -6.02 16.38 10.51
N VAL A 141 -6.86 15.36 10.33
CA VAL A 141 -7.00 14.63 9.06
C VAL A 141 -8.50 14.54 8.77
N ILE A 142 -8.87 14.77 7.52
CA ILE A 142 -10.26 14.68 7.03
C ILE A 142 -10.39 13.52 6.04
N ASP A 143 -11.62 13.27 5.59
CA ASP A 143 -11.96 12.24 4.60
C ASP A 143 -11.84 10.78 5.11
N TRP A 144 -12.43 10.54 6.27
CA TRP A 144 -12.42 9.24 6.96
C TRP A 144 -13.56 8.28 6.54
N ASP A 145 -14.37 8.62 5.53
CA ASP A 145 -15.62 7.91 5.20
C ASP A 145 -15.41 6.45 4.73
N ASP A 146 -14.18 6.13 4.31
CA ASP A 146 -13.75 4.82 3.81
C ASP A 146 -12.54 4.28 4.59
N VAL A 147 -12.40 4.68 5.86
CA VAL A 147 -11.36 4.14 6.74
C VAL A 147 -11.55 2.64 6.96
N THR A 148 -10.44 1.91 6.91
CA THR A 148 -10.43 0.45 6.97
C THR A 148 -9.42 -0.05 7.99
N SER A 149 -9.60 -1.29 8.40
CA SER A 149 -8.66 -2.10 9.15
C SER A 149 -8.01 -3.06 8.18
N MET A 150 -6.69 -3.03 8.05
CA MET A 150 -5.96 -3.86 7.08
C MET A 150 -4.69 -4.45 7.68
N PRO A 151 -4.24 -5.63 7.19
CA PRO A 151 -2.89 -6.13 7.41
C PRO A 151 -1.82 -5.04 7.23
N LEU A 152 -0.95 -4.85 8.23
CA LEU A 152 0.07 -3.80 8.25
C LEU A 152 0.95 -3.77 6.97
N VAL A 153 1.31 -4.93 6.44
CA VAL A 153 2.10 -5.04 5.21
C VAL A 153 1.40 -4.40 3.99
N LEU A 154 0.06 -4.40 3.99
CA LEU A 154 -0.76 -3.80 2.93
C LEU A 154 -0.89 -2.29 3.09
N THR A 155 -0.78 -1.75 4.32
CA THR A 155 -0.92 -0.30 4.57
C THR A 155 0.36 0.49 4.27
N ARG A 156 1.48 -0.21 4.06
CA ARG A 156 2.83 0.34 3.92
C ARG A 156 3.23 0.70 2.49
N ALA A 157 2.28 1.17 1.68
CA ALA A 157 2.60 1.78 0.39
C ALA A 157 3.54 2.99 0.59
N PRO A 158 4.54 3.20 -0.29
CA PRO A 158 5.47 4.30 -0.10
C PRO A 158 4.77 5.65 -0.31
N ARG A 159 5.02 6.61 0.57
CA ARG A 159 4.34 7.92 0.60
C ARG A 159 4.96 8.93 -0.36
N TYR A 160 5.00 8.58 -1.64
CA TYR A 160 5.70 9.33 -2.69
C TYR A 160 5.33 10.81 -2.74
N TRP A 161 4.07 11.16 -2.48
CA TRP A 161 3.60 12.53 -2.43
C TRP A 161 4.36 13.42 -1.42
N LEU A 162 5.04 12.86 -0.42
CA LEU A 162 5.88 13.64 0.52
C LEU A 162 7.16 14.18 -0.13
N TRP A 163 7.72 13.43 -1.08
CA TRP A 163 9.01 13.73 -1.69
C TRP A 163 8.93 14.05 -3.18
N PHE A 164 7.91 13.63 -3.93
CA PHE A 164 7.73 13.99 -5.34
C PHE A 164 7.20 15.41 -5.56
N TYR A 165 7.65 16.05 -6.64
CA TYR A 165 7.21 17.36 -7.09
C TYR A 165 6.36 17.24 -8.35
N GLU A 166 5.39 18.15 -8.49
CA GLU A 166 4.53 18.32 -9.68
C GLU A 166 5.30 18.33 -11.01
N GLU A 167 6.49 18.93 -11.01
CA GLU A 167 7.29 19.14 -12.21
C GLU A 167 7.93 17.85 -12.76
N CYS A 168 8.05 16.78 -11.95
CA CYS A 168 8.58 15.49 -12.41
C CYS A 168 7.53 14.64 -13.17
N PHE A 169 6.28 15.12 -13.28
CA PHE A 169 5.20 14.40 -13.96
C PHE A 169 5.23 14.52 -15.49
N GLU A 170 6.25 15.15 -16.10
CA GLU A 170 6.46 15.04 -17.56
C GLU A 170 6.73 13.59 -18.02
N TYR A 171 7.17 12.70 -17.11
CA TYR A 171 7.27 11.25 -17.37
C TYR A 171 5.94 10.48 -17.17
N ALA A 172 4.86 11.17 -16.77
CA ALA A 172 3.60 10.56 -16.35
C ALA A 172 2.58 10.31 -17.47
N SER A 173 3.01 10.22 -18.74
CA SER A 173 2.14 9.66 -19.80
C SER A 173 1.84 8.17 -19.60
N TYR A 174 2.57 7.49 -18.69
CA TYR A 174 2.32 6.11 -18.26
C TYR A 174 1.62 5.99 -16.90
N PHE A 175 1.40 7.10 -16.18
CA PHE A 175 0.77 7.11 -14.86
C PHE A 175 -0.54 7.88 -14.92
N SER A 176 -1.66 7.15 -14.99
CA SER A 176 -2.99 7.72 -14.83
C SER A 176 -3.13 8.19 -13.38
N HIS A 177 -3.04 9.52 -13.17
CA HIS A 177 -3.39 10.27 -11.95
C HIS A 177 -2.37 10.24 -10.78
N PRO A 178 -1.19 10.87 -10.91
CA PRO A 178 -0.10 10.93 -9.91
C PRO A 178 -0.48 11.41 -8.50
N TRP A 179 -1.71 11.87 -8.32
CA TRP A 179 -2.28 12.36 -7.08
C TRP A 179 -2.86 11.25 -6.22
N ASP A 180 -3.21 10.08 -6.76
CA ASP A 180 -4.06 9.10 -6.08
C ASP A 180 -3.37 8.28 -4.97
N GLY A 181 -2.20 8.70 -4.49
CA GLY A 181 -1.63 8.28 -3.21
C GLY A 181 -1.21 6.80 -3.09
N ASP A 182 -1.56 5.97 -4.07
CA ASP A 182 -1.36 4.53 -4.11
C ASP A 182 -0.50 4.14 -5.30
N TYR A 183 0.77 4.56 -5.26
CA TYR A 183 1.76 4.10 -6.21
C TYR A 183 2.78 3.24 -5.49
N ASP A 184 2.76 1.95 -5.83
CA ASP A 184 3.84 1.02 -5.56
C ASP A 184 5.03 1.31 -6.50
N ALA A 185 5.57 2.52 -6.43
CA ALA A 185 6.61 2.96 -7.34
C ALA A 185 7.97 2.27 -7.04
N PRO A 186 8.88 2.20 -8.02
CA PRO A 186 10.20 1.61 -7.79
C PRO A 186 11.03 2.38 -6.75
N VAL A 187 11.90 1.67 -6.03
CA VAL A 187 12.85 2.26 -5.07
C VAL A 187 13.82 3.22 -5.75
N ASP A 188 14.31 2.84 -6.93
CA ASP A 188 15.41 3.50 -7.64
C ASP A 188 14.92 4.53 -8.67
N LEU A 189 13.76 5.14 -8.45
CA LEU A 189 13.35 6.26 -9.28
C LEU A 189 14.46 7.34 -9.23
N PRO A 190 14.88 7.91 -10.38
CA PRO A 190 15.89 8.94 -10.39
C PRO A 190 15.35 10.18 -9.68
N HIS A 191 15.88 10.46 -8.50
CA HIS A 191 15.48 11.57 -7.67
C HIS A 191 16.50 12.71 -7.77
N ASN A 192 16.02 13.96 -7.73
CA ASN A 192 16.91 15.08 -7.46
C ASN A 192 17.39 15.00 -5.98
N LYS A 193 18.49 15.70 -5.66
CA LYS A 193 19.12 15.63 -4.34
C LYS A 193 18.16 15.96 -3.19
N ASP A 194 17.24 16.91 -3.38
CA ASP A 194 16.30 17.34 -2.36
C ASP A 194 15.21 16.29 -2.10
N VAL A 195 14.72 15.64 -3.15
CA VAL A 195 13.78 14.52 -3.09
C VAL A 195 14.40 13.34 -2.35
N THR A 196 15.66 12.99 -2.68
CA THR A 196 16.41 11.93 -1.99
C THR A 196 16.53 12.20 -0.50
N ILE A 197 16.91 13.42 -0.10
CA ILE A 197 17.06 13.79 1.31
C ILE A 197 15.74 13.62 2.08
N VAL A 198 14.61 14.03 1.49
CA VAL A 198 13.30 13.91 2.15
C VAL A 198 12.86 12.46 2.27
N LYS A 199 13.03 11.67 1.19
CA LYS A 199 12.73 10.23 1.19
C LYS A 199 13.54 9.49 2.25
N GLU A 200 14.86 9.62 2.23
CA GLU A 200 15.76 8.98 3.20
C GLU A 200 15.45 9.39 4.64
N TYR A 201 15.08 10.66 4.85
CA TYR A 201 14.70 11.15 6.17
C TYR A 201 13.41 10.51 6.67
N PHE A 202 12.39 10.40 5.81
CA PHE A 202 11.12 9.74 6.13
C PHE A 202 11.31 8.25 6.39
N ASP A 203 11.97 7.55 5.45
CA ASP A 203 12.21 6.11 5.54
C ASP A 203 12.99 5.74 6.79
N ARG A 204 13.99 6.54 7.18
CA ARG A 204 14.73 6.32 8.42
C ARG A 204 13.83 6.42 9.64
N ILE A 205 12.94 7.42 9.72
CA ILE A 205 12.01 7.56 10.85
C ILE A 205 11.08 6.34 10.94
N MET A 206 10.54 5.91 9.80
CA MET A 206 9.65 4.76 9.75
C MET A 206 10.38 3.45 10.11
N GLN A 207 11.58 3.24 9.59
CA GLN A 207 12.43 2.08 9.90
C GLN A 207 12.90 2.05 11.36
N GLU A 208 13.20 3.21 11.95
CA GLU A 208 13.50 3.32 13.39
C GLU A 208 12.29 2.96 14.26
N ALA A 209 11.07 3.25 13.78
CA ALA A 209 9.84 2.91 14.47
C ALA A 209 9.46 1.43 14.34
N ASP A 210 9.77 0.82 13.19
CA ASP A 210 9.59 -0.60 12.91
C ASP A 210 10.64 -1.10 11.89
N PRO A 211 11.54 -2.03 12.26
CA PRO A 211 12.59 -2.53 11.37
C PRO A 211 12.06 -3.29 10.14
N THR A 212 10.80 -3.72 10.14
CA THR A 212 10.16 -4.40 9.00
C THR A 212 9.69 -3.42 7.91
N TYR A 213 9.61 -2.12 8.22
CA TYR A 213 9.07 -1.10 7.30
C TYR A 213 9.69 -1.15 5.90
N MET A 214 11.03 -1.24 5.79
CA MET A 214 11.69 -1.23 4.48
C MET A 214 11.34 -2.45 3.63
N ASP A 215 11.21 -3.63 4.25
CA ASP A 215 10.85 -4.86 3.56
C ASP A 215 9.35 -4.85 3.17
N ASP A 216 8.50 -4.32 4.03
CA ASP A 216 7.06 -4.20 3.75
C ASP A 216 6.78 -3.12 2.70
N THR A 217 7.50 -2.00 2.72
CA THR A 217 7.28 -0.89 1.79
C THR A 217 7.93 -1.15 0.44
N TYR A 218 9.16 -1.62 0.40
CA TYR A 218 9.97 -1.69 -0.82
C TYR A 218 10.42 -3.10 -1.22
N GLY A 219 10.37 -4.06 -0.28
CA GLY A 219 10.77 -5.45 -0.50
C GLY A 219 9.57 -6.34 -0.81
N ARG A 220 9.31 -7.31 0.08
CA ARG A 220 8.21 -8.27 -0.09
C ARG A 220 6.82 -7.62 -0.17
N GLY A 221 6.55 -6.56 0.59
CA GLY A 221 5.18 -6.05 0.74
C GLY A 221 4.66 -5.35 -0.50
N HIS A 222 5.56 -4.82 -1.33
CA HIS A 222 5.26 -4.34 -2.69
C HIS A 222 4.60 -5.43 -3.55
N TRP A 223 5.12 -6.65 -3.51
CA TRP A 223 4.57 -7.77 -4.28
C TRP A 223 3.24 -8.28 -3.69
N ILE A 224 3.13 -8.25 -2.36
CA ILE A 224 1.89 -8.65 -1.66
C ILE A 224 0.75 -7.66 -1.99
N ARG A 225 1.02 -6.35 -1.99
CA ARG A 225 0.04 -5.32 -2.37
C ARG A 225 -0.45 -5.49 -3.81
N ARG A 226 0.46 -5.77 -4.74
CA ARG A 226 0.10 -6.08 -6.14
C ARG A 226 -0.78 -7.32 -6.29
N LEU A 227 -0.51 -8.38 -5.52
CA LEU A 227 -1.37 -9.56 -5.53
C LEU A 227 -2.78 -9.23 -5.03
N ILE A 228 -2.91 -8.43 -3.97
CA ILE A 228 -4.23 -8.07 -3.45
C ILE A 228 -5.00 -7.14 -4.39
N GLU A 229 -4.32 -6.24 -5.09
CA GLU A 229 -4.96 -5.42 -6.13
C GLU A 229 -5.56 -6.29 -7.23
N LEU A 230 -4.81 -7.27 -7.75
CA LEU A 230 -5.33 -8.22 -8.73
C LEU A 230 -6.47 -9.07 -8.16
N ALA A 231 -6.34 -9.52 -6.90
CA ALA A 231 -7.36 -10.30 -6.22
C ALA A 231 -8.65 -9.51 -5.94
N ARG A 232 -8.60 -8.16 -5.87
CA ARG A 232 -9.76 -7.31 -5.62
C ARG A 232 -10.39 -6.75 -6.89
N PHE A 233 -9.57 -6.36 -7.86
CA PHE A 233 -10.02 -5.59 -9.03
C PHE A 233 -10.01 -6.42 -10.32
N GLY A 234 -9.35 -7.59 -10.34
CA GLY A 234 -9.21 -8.40 -11.55
C GLY A 234 -7.99 -8.05 -12.39
N LEU A 235 -7.95 -8.53 -13.63
CA LEU A 235 -6.81 -8.40 -14.55
C LEU A 235 -6.81 -7.11 -15.38
N ASP A 236 -7.64 -6.13 -15.02
CA ASP A 236 -7.83 -4.88 -15.80
C ASP A 236 -6.57 -3.98 -15.82
N ASN A 237 -5.55 -4.31 -15.01
CA ASN A 237 -4.23 -3.69 -15.05
C ASN A 237 -3.14 -4.64 -15.60
N PRO A 238 -2.87 -4.64 -16.93
CA PRO A 238 -1.93 -5.55 -17.56
C PRO A 238 -0.46 -5.30 -17.17
N GLY A 239 -0.14 -4.17 -16.53
CA GLY A 239 1.21 -3.87 -16.04
C GLY A 239 1.60 -4.75 -14.85
N ILE A 240 0.71 -4.90 -13.88
CA ILE A 240 0.95 -5.67 -12.66
C ILE A 240 1.19 -7.16 -12.98
N LEU A 241 0.39 -7.72 -13.88
CA LEU A 241 0.51 -9.12 -14.28
C LEU A 241 1.88 -9.44 -14.92
N LYS A 242 2.39 -8.55 -15.78
CA LYS A 242 3.70 -8.74 -16.44
C LYS A 242 4.85 -8.75 -15.43
N ASP A 243 4.79 -7.87 -14.43
CA ASP A 243 5.83 -7.77 -13.42
C ASP A 243 5.83 -9.01 -12.50
N LEU A 244 4.66 -9.51 -12.11
CA LEU A 244 4.52 -10.74 -11.31
C LEU A 244 4.98 -12.00 -12.06
N ILE A 245 4.67 -12.12 -13.35
CA ILE A 245 5.18 -13.22 -14.19
C ILE A 245 6.71 -13.16 -14.29
N SER A 246 7.27 -11.95 -14.36
CA SER A 246 8.73 -11.78 -14.38
C SER A 246 9.37 -12.26 -13.07
N LEU A 247 8.72 -12.02 -11.92
CA LEU A 247 9.15 -12.51 -10.61
C LEU A 247 9.21 -14.04 -10.55
N SER A 248 8.20 -14.73 -11.09
CA SER A 248 8.10 -16.19 -11.05
C SER A 248 9.10 -16.88 -11.99
N MET A 249 9.36 -16.28 -13.16
CA MET A 249 10.37 -16.79 -14.10
C MET A 249 11.82 -16.64 -13.62
N ILE A 250 12.10 -15.72 -12.69
CA ILE A 250 13.43 -15.54 -12.07
C ILE A 250 13.72 -16.62 -11.00
N GLY A 251 12.71 -17.39 -10.62
CA GLY A 251 12.77 -18.45 -9.60
C GLY A 251 13.68 -19.65 -9.91
N THR A 252 14.36 -19.71 -11.07
CA THR A 252 15.38 -20.72 -11.40
C THR A 252 16.77 -20.41 -10.85
N ILE A 253 16.98 -19.30 -10.14
CA ILE A 253 18.29 -18.96 -9.55
C ILE A 253 18.17 -18.79 -8.02
N THR A 254 18.98 -19.58 -7.31
CA THR A 254 19.03 -19.77 -5.85
C THR A 254 19.22 -18.49 -5.01
N LEU A 255 18.74 -18.56 -3.77
CA LEU A 255 18.65 -17.55 -2.69
C LEU A 255 19.80 -16.50 -2.57
N GLY A 256 21.03 -16.83 -2.99
CA GLY A 256 22.20 -15.94 -2.84
C GLY A 256 22.25 -14.75 -3.81
N HIS A 257 21.45 -14.76 -4.88
CA HIS A 257 21.48 -13.68 -5.90
C HIS A 257 20.44 -12.58 -5.69
N TRP A 258 19.41 -12.79 -4.88
CA TRP A 258 18.29 -11.83 -4.77
C TRP A 258 18.69 -10.48 -4.14
N VAL A 259 19.55 -10.47 -3.12
CA VAL A 259 20.03 -9.22 -2.49
C VAL A 259 20.96 -8.41 -3.41
N ARG A 260 21.65 -9.07 -4.36
CA ARG A 260 22.54 -8.41 -5.33
C ARG A 260 21.85 -8.02 -6.64
N PHE A 261 20.73 -8.65 -6.98
CA PHE A 261 20.03 -8.45 -8.25
C PHE A 261 19.00 -7.31 -8.19
N MET A 262 18.40 -7.05 -7.01
CA MET A 262 17.45 -5.94 -6.84
C MET A 262 18.07 -4.55 -7.00
N GLY A 263 19.39 -4.38 -6.79
CA GLY A 263 20.09 -3.12 -7.09
C GLY A 263 20.57 -2.95 -8.54
N ASN A 264 20.43 -3.96 -9.41
CA ASN A 264 20.98 -3.94 -10.79
C ASN A 264 19.91 -3.96 -11.89
N ILE A 265 18.64 -4.26 -11.56
CA ILE A 265 17.55 -4.26 -12.54
C ILE A 265 17.22 -2.83 -13.02
N CYS A 266 17.37 -1.81 -12.17
CA CYS A 266 17.12 -0.42 -12.60
C CYS A 266 18.16 0.13 -13.59
N ILE A 267 19.40 -0.38 -13.58
CA ILE A 267 20.43 0.06 -14.55
C ILE A 267 20.21 -0.58 -15.92
N THR A 268 19.75 -1.84 -15.96
CA THR A 268 19.66 -2.59 -17.23
C THR A 268 18.44 -2.18 -18.07
N TYR A 269 17.31 -1.84 -17.44
CA TYR A 269 16.12 -1.36 -18.17
C TYR A 269 16.28 0.07 -18.70
N CYS A 270 17.03 0.95 -18.02
CA CYS A 270 17.38 2.27 -18.57
C CYS A 270 18.29 2.18 -19.81
N LEU A 271 19.22 1.23 -19.86
CA LEU A 271 20.15 1.07 -20.99
C LEU A 271 19.52 0.43 -22.23
N MET A 272 18.47 -0.39 -22.06
CA MET A 272 17.82 -1.06 -23.18
C MET A 272 16.85 -0.13 -23.95
N MET A 273 16.25 0.86 -23.28
CA MET A 273 15.39 1.87 -23.91
C MET A 273 16.17 2.91 -24.74
N VAL A 274 17.43 3.21 -24.40
CA VAL A 274 18.25 4.18 -25.15
C VAL A 274 18.72 3.62 -26.52
N ARG A 275 18.69 2.31 -26.73
CA ARG A 275 19.06 1.67 -28.00
C ARG A 275 17.93 1.49 -29.01
N ILE A 276 16.69 1.80 -28.63
CA ILE A 276 15.52 1.70 -29.53
C ILE A 276 15.17 3.04 -30.20
N PHE A 277 15.80 4.16 -29.76
CA PHE A 277 15.65 5.49 -30.37
C PHE A 277 16.97 6.12 -30.86
N ARG A 278 17.84 5.33 -31.47
CA ARG A 278 18.90 5.81 -32.37
C ARG A 278 19.04 4.92 -33.60
#